data_AF-A0A924C3X3-F1
#
_entry.id   AF-A0A924C3X3-F1
#
_cell.length_a   1.000
_cell.length_b   1.000
_cell.length_c   1.000
_cell.angle_alpha   90.00
_cell.angle_beta   90.00
_cell.angle_gamma   90.00
#
_symmetry.space_group_name_H-M   'P 1'
#
loop_
_entity.id
_entity.type
_entity.pdbx_description
1 polymer ?
#
loop_
_entity_poly.entity_id
_entity_poly.type
_entity_poly.pdbx_seq_one_letter_code
_entity_poly.pdbx_strand_id
1 'polypeptide(L)'
;MIEKKQEIVLCQTENLVTNLAIVGTDTYFVRKDKSKVTTRNLDRSIKNYKNGYHLNSSYWQNYKKTLPLLPQHCFDITIGMILGDASIYKVSNQAYIKFEQGYKQQAFLDNLFDNFKTYCFMDKPGKRFLLDKYRTEKSNKIKSYWFKTFSHKSFTQLYLIFYKNKINLGVYKKKLLHLV
;
A
#
# COMPACT_ATOMS: atom_id res chain seq x y z
N MET A 1 24.25 35.09 -17.17
CA MET A 1 23.84 33.71 -17.51
C MET A 1 24.85 32.76 -16.88
N ILE A 2 24.48 32.06 -15.81
CA ILE A 2 25.37 31.07 -15.17
C ILE A 2 24.93 29.70 -15.70
N GLU A 3 25.72 29.12 -16.61
CA GLU A 3 25.59 27.71 -16.97
C GLU A 3 26.01 26.85 -15.78
N LYS A 4 25.04 26.25 -15.09
CA LYS A 4 25.33 25.19 -14.11
C LYS A 4 25.76 23.94 -14.87
N LYS A 5 27.06 23.64 -14.83
CA LYS A 5 27.61 22.36 -15.28
C LYS A 5 26.90 21.21 -14.55
N GLN A 6 26.31 20.31 -15.31
CA GLN A 6 25.71 19.06 -14.82
C GLN A 6 26.82 18.01 -14.70
N GLU A 7 27.06 17.52 -13.48
CA GLU A 7 27.95 16.38 -13.26
C GLU A 7 27.19 15.07 -13.52
N ILE A 8 27.71 14.26 -14.44
CA ILE A 8 27.22 12.90 -14.71
C ILE A 8 28.15 11.95 -13.97
N VAL A 9 27.66 11.34 -12.89
CA VAL A 9 28.39 10.30 -12.16
C VAL A 9 27.97 8.93 -12.72
N LEU A 10 28.90 8.24 -13.38
CA LEU A 10 28.70 6.89 -13.90
C LEU A 10 29.19 5.85 -12.87
N CYS A 11 28.27 5.17 -12.20
CA CYS A 11 28.60 3.97 -11.41
C CYS A 11 28.43 2.73 -12.28
N GLN A 12 29.52 1.98 -12.49
CA GLN A 12 29.47 0.65 -13.09
C GLN A 12 29.27 -0.39 -11.99
N THR A 13 28.21 -1.18 -12.09
CA THR A 13 28.09 -2.45 -11.35
C THR A 13 27.95 -3.57 -12.36
N GLU A 14 28.78 -4.60 -12.19
CA GLU A 14 28.92 -5.71 -13.12
C GLU A 14 27.59 -6.46 -13.29
N ASN A 15 27.26 -6.74 -14.56
CA ASN A 15 26.16 -7.58 -15.06
C ASN A 15 24.79 -6.99 -15.42
N LEU A 16 24.66 -5.67 -15.60
CA LEU A 16 23.68 -5.07 -16.53
C LEU A 16 24.12 -3.63 -16.82
N VAL A 17 24.38 -3.27 -18.08
CA VAL A 17 24.72 -1.89 -18.46
C VAL A 17 23.48 -1.00 -18.33
N THR A 18 23.18 -0.59 -17.10
CA THR A 18 22.24 0.50 -16.78
C THR A 18 23.04 1.68 -16.31
N ASN A 19 23.09 2.75 -17.12
CA ASN A 19 23.64 4.01 -16.67
C ASN A 19 22.57 4.69 -15.81
N LEU A 20 22.85 4.89 -14.52
CA LEU A 20 22.04 5.70 -13.63
C LEU A 20 22.42 7.17 -13.87
N ALA A 21 21.44 8.01 -14.19
CA ALA A 21 21.64 9.46 -14.26
C ALA A 21 20.82 10.11 -13.16
N ILE A 22 21.47 10.94 -12.34
CA ILE A 22 20.82 11.73 -11.30
C ILE A 22 20.83 13.18 -11.78
N VAL A 23 19.65 13.77 -11.96
CA VAL A 23 19.51 15.19 -12.32
C VAL A 23 18.60 15.83 -11.27
N GLY A 24 19.17 16.59 -10.32
CA GLY A 24 18.41 17.15 -9.20
C GLY A 24 17.96 16.08 -8.20
N THR A 25 16.68 16.10 -7.80
CA THR A 25 16.07 15.10 -6.88
C THR A 25 15.59 13.84 -7.58
N ASP A 26 15.66 13.81 -8.90
CA ASP A 26 15.02 12.77 -9.71
C ASP A 26 16.03 11.74 -10.19
N THR A 27 15.66 10.46 -10.07
CA THR A 27 16.48 9.33 -10.49
C THR A 27 16.00 8.80 -11.84
N TYR A 28 16.90 8.70 -12.82
CA TYR A 28 16.60 8.18 -14.15
C TYR A 28 17.40 6.91 -14.46
N PHE A 29 16.72 5.92 -15.04
CA PHE A 29 17.37 4.73 -15.63
C PHE A 29 17.53 4.92 -17.14
N VAL A 30 18.77 5.00 -17.60
CA VAL A 30 19.07 5.07 -19.04
C VAL A 30 19.41 3.67 -19.54
N ARG A 31 18.47 3.05 -20.28
CA ARG A 31 18.76 1.88 -21.10
C ARG A 31 19.28 2.33 -22.45
N LYS A 32 20.45 1.84 -22.85
CA LYS A 32 21.09 2.15 -24.12
C LYS A 32 20.57 1.24 -25.23
N ASP A 33 19.28 1.31 -25.55
CA ASP A 33 18.77 0.70 -26.76
C ASP A 33 18.85 1.71 -27.90
N LYS A 34 19.56 1.33 -28.97
CA LYS A 34 19.73 2.13 -30.18
C LYS A 34 18.35 2.52 -30.70
N SER A 35 18.10 3.82 -30.83
CA SER A 35 16.94 4.47 -31.46
C SER A 35 15.60 4.45 -30.69
N LYS A 36 15.56 5.04 -29.48
CA LYS A 36 14.47 5.94 -28.99
C LYS A 36 14.60 6.14 -27.48
N VAL A 37 14.97 7.35 -27.06
CA VAL A 37 14.88 7.75 -25.66
C VAL A 37 13.39 7.87 -25.32
N THR A 38 12.85 6.88 -24.61
CA THR A 38 11.46 6.92 -24.13
C THR A 38 11.49 7.35 -22.67
N THR A 39 11.25 8.63 -22.39
CA THR A 39 11.10 9.14 -21.03
C THR A 39 9.76 8.64 -20.47
N ARG A 40 9.78 7.51 -19.76
CA ARG A 40 8.63 7.07 -18.97
C ARG A 40 8.64 7.84 -17.65
N ASN A 41 7.71 8.79 -17.51
CA ASN A 41 7.42 9.42 -16.24
C ASN A 41 6.75 8.38 -15.33
N LEU A 42 7.55 7.59 -14.63
CA LEU A 42 7.10 6.74 -13.54
C LEU A 42 7.04 7.62 -12.28
N ASP A 43 6.07 8.53 -12.22
CA ASP A 43 5.69 9.16 -10.95
C ASP A 43 4.93 8.15 -10.08
N ARG A 44 5.63 7.07 -9.72
CA ARG A 44 5.26 6.18 -8.62
C ARG A 44 6.03 6.61 -7.38
N SER A 45 6.09 7.92 -7.11
CA SER A 45 6.57 8.41 -5.83
C SER A 45 5.67 7.83 -4.74
N ILE A 46 6.17 6.86 -3.98
CA ILE A 46 5.46 6.33 -2.83
C ILE A 46 5.39 7.46 -1.81
N LYS A 47 4.23 8.13 -1.72
CA LYS A 47 3.99 9.18 -0.73
C LYS A 47 3.86 8.57 0.66
N ASN A 48 5.00 8.27 1.28
CA ASN A 48 5.09 7.88 2.69
C ASN A 48 5.09 9.11 3.62
N TYR A 49 4.41 10.18 3.21
CA TYR A 49 4.30 11.42 3.96
C TYR A 49 2.85 11.88 4.00
N LYS A 50 2.46 12.43 5.14
CA LYS A 50 1.18 13.14 5.33
C LYS A 50 1.43 14.33 6.23
N ASN A 51 0.89 15.50 5.86
CA ASN A 51 1.05 16.76 6.59
C ASN A 51 2.52 17.11 6.88
N GLY A 52 3.44 16.82 5.94
CA GLY A 52 4.88 17.07 6.11
C GLY A 52 5.64 16.03 6.93
N TYR A 53 4.95 15.03 7.51
CA TYR A 53 5.59 14.02 8.35
C TYR A 53 5.60 12.64 7.68
N HIS A 54 6.74 11.95 7.76
CA HIS A 54 6.84 10.56 7.31
C HIS A 54 5.89 9.66 8.13
N LEU A 55 5.21 8.68 7.53
CA LEU A 55 4.19 7.87 8.21
C LEU A 55 4.73 7.05 9.41
N ASN A 56 6.06 6.82 9.44
CA ASN A 56 6.76 6.17 10.56
C ASN A 56 7.39 7.16 11.56
N SER A 57 7.21 8.47 11.38
CA SER A 57 7.70 9.49 12.32
C SER A 57 7.04 9.40 13.69
N SER A 58 7.73 9.88 14.72
CA SER A 58 7.21 9.97 16.09
C SER A 58 5.87 10.70 16.16
N TYR A 59 5.69 11.75 15.33
CA TYR A 59 4.42 12.48 15.20
C TYR A 59 3.24 11.53 14.93
N TRP A 60 3.31 10.77 13.84
CA TRP A 60 2.22 9.86 13.47
C TRP A 60 2.10 8.65 14.39
N GLN A 61 3.20 8.14 14.94
CA GLN A 61 3.14 7.05 15.91
C GLN A 61 2.51 7.48 17.23
N ASN A 62 2.75 8.72 17.68
CA ASN A 62 2.09 9.29 18.85
C ASN A 62 0.60 9.54 18.59
N TYR A 63 0.24 10.10 17.43
CA TYR A 63 -1.16 10.27 17.03
C TYR A 63 -1.95 8.94 17.06
N LYS A 64 -1.36 7.84 16.56
CA LYS A 64 -2.01 6.51 16.63
C LYS A 64 -2.26 6.04 18.06
N LYS A 65 -1.38 6.40 19.01
CA LYS A 65 -1.50 6.00 20.41
C LYS A 65 -2.58 6.80 21.14
N THR A 66 -2.79 8.06 20.77
CA THR A 66 -3.79 8.95 21.38
C THR A 66 -5.19 8.70 20.88
N LEU A 67 -5.36 8.00 19.76
CA LEU A 67 -6.69 7.69 19.24
C LEU A 67 -7.46 6.74 20.16
N PRO A 68 -8.78 6.96 20.30
CA PRO A 68 -9.62 6.05 21.06
C PRO A 68 -9.72 4.69 20.38
N LEU A 69 -10.24 3.72 21.12
CA LEU A 69 -10.68 2.47 20.51
C LEU A 69 -11.73 2.78 19.42
N LEU A 70 -11.79 1.89 18.43
CA LEU A 70 -12.74 2.00 17.33
C LEU A 70 -14.17 2.13 17.89
N PRO A 71 -14.94 3.16 17.47
CA PRO A 71 -16.33 3.31 17.88
C PRO A 71 -17.16 2.05 17.59
N GLN A 72 -18.16 1.76 18.42
CA GLN A 72 -18.94 0.52 18.31
C GLN A 72 -19.56 0.32 16.91
N HIS A 73 -20.15 1.37 16.32
CA HIS A 73 -20.71 1.27 14.96
C HIS A 73 -19.64 0.90 13.93
N CYS A 74 -18.44 1.47 13.99
CA CYS A 74 -17.33 1.09 13.11
C CYS A 74 -16.86 -0.33 13.38
N PHE A 75 -16.89 -0.79 14.64
CA PHE A 75 -16.59 -2.18 14.98
C PHE A 75 -17.59 -3.15 14.33
N ASP A 76 -18.88 -2.87 14.42
CA ASP A 76 -19.94 -3.71 13.85
C ASP A 76 -19.87 -3.74 12.31
N ILE A 77 -19.67 -2.56 11.68
CA ILE A 77 -19.40 -2.45 10.24
C ILE A 77 -18.20 -3.33 9.87
N THR A 78 -17.13 -3.27 10.67
CA THR A 78 -15.92 -4.03 10.40
C THR A 78 -16.14 -5.54 10.47
N ILE A 79 -16.92 -6.04 11.42
CA ILE A 79 -17.29 -7.46 11.49
C ILE A 79 -17.98 -7.91 10.20
N GLY A 80 -19.02 -7.18 9.78
CA GLY A 80 -19.75 -7.48 8.55
C GLY A 80 -18.84 -7.42 7.32
N MET A 81 -17.97 -6.42 7.25
CA MET A 81 -17.04 -6.25 6.15
C MET A 81 -15.98 -7.36 6.09
N ILE A 82 -15.42 -7.81 7.22
CA ILE A 82 -14.45 -8.92 7.24
C ILE A 82 -15.09 -10.24 6.82
N LEU A 83 -16.37 -10.46 7.16
CA LEU A 83 -17.12 -11.64 6.72
C LEU A 83 -17.45 -11.61 5.21
N GLY A 84 -17.50 -10.42 4.61
CA GLY A 84 -17.71 -10.22 3.17
C GLY A 84 -16.41 -9.92 2.42
N ASP A 85 -16.18 -8.65 2.12
CA ASP A 85 -15.20 -8.20 1.11
C ASP A 85 -13.95 -7.50 1.67
N ALA A 86 -13.85 -7.28 2.98
CA ALA A 86 -12.67 -6.66 3.58
C ALA A 86 -11.61 -7.69 3.96
N SER A 87 -10.35 -7.29 3.82
CA SER A 87 -9.20 -8.10 4.23
C SER A 87 -8.56 -7.50 5.47
N ILE A 88 -8.32 -8.32 6.50
CA ILE A 88 -7.59 -7.92 7.70
C ILE A 88 -6.21 -8.58 7.71
N TYR A 89 -5.19 -7.77 8.02
CA TYR A 89 -3.80 -8.19 8.03
C TYR A 89 -3.16 -7.83 9.35
N LYS A 90 -2.31 -8.72 9.89
CA LYS A 90 -1.46 -8.42 11.04
C LYS A 90 -0.02 -8.22 10.56
N VAL A 91 0.54 -7.04 10.82
CA VAL A 91 1.94 -6.73 10.53
C VAL A 91 2.62 -6.42 11.84
N SER A 92 3.59 -7.25 12.23
CA SER A 92 4.21 -7.21 13.55
C SER A 92 3.13 -7.33 14.66
N ASN A 93 3.04 -6.34 15.56
CA ASN A 93 2.23 -6.42 16.77
C ASN A 93 0.78 -5.96 16.58
N GLN A 94 0.47 -5.25 15.49
CA GLN A 94 -0.86 -4.69 15.28
C GLN A 94 -1.45 -5.06 13.93
N ALA A 95 -2.78 -5.15 13.87
CA ALA A 95 -3.50 -5.39 12.64
C ALA A 95 -4.00 -4.10 12.00
N TYR A 96 -4.22 -4.15 10.70
CA TYR A 96 -4.90 -3.14 9.89
C TYR A 96 -5.91 -3.79 8.97
N ILE A 97 -6.83 -3.01 8.43
CA ILE A 97 -7.89 -3.48 7.55
C ILE A 97 -7.76 -2.78 6.21
N LYS A 98 -7.98 -3.55 5.15
CA LYS A 98 -8.11 -3.04 3.79
C LYS A 98 -9.53 -3.30 3.31
N PHE A 99 -10.21 -2.23 2.94
CA PHE A 99 -11.50 -2.27 2.26
C PHE A 99 -11.25 -2.11 0.77
N GLU A 100 -11.82 -2.99 -0.04
CA GLU A 100 -11.74 -2.92 -1.50
C GLU A 100 -13.10 -3.27 -2.08
N GLN A 101 -13.59 -2.49 -3.04
CA GLN A 101 -14.88 -2.69 -3.67
C GLN A 101 -14.80 -2.50 -5.17
N GLY A 102 -15.65 -3.23 -5.91
CA GLY A 102 -15.70 -3.15 -7.36
C GLY A 102 -16.05 -1.74 -7.86
N TYR A 103 -15.71 -1.43 -9.11
CA TYR A 103 -15.87 -0.08 -9.68
C TYR A 103 -17.31 0.50 -9.62
N LYS A 104 -18.34 -0.35 -9.51
CA LYS A 104 -19.73 0.09 -9.38
C LYS A 104 -20.09 0.61 -7.98
N GLN A 105 -19.29 0.29 -6.97
CA GLN A 105 -19.61 0.52 -5.56
C GLN A 105 -18.76 1.62 -4.93
N GLN A 106 -18.40 2.64 -5.73
CA GLN A 106 -17.59 3.75 -5.23
C GLN A 106 -18.26 4.46 -4.05
N ALA A 107 -19.55 4.82 -4.17
CA ALA A 107 -20.27 5.54 -3.13
C ALA A 107 -20.32 4.77 -1.79
N PHE A 108 -20.42 3.44 -1.85
CA PHE A 108 -20.35 2.60 -0.66
C PHE A 108 -18.97 2.66 -0.01
N LEU A 109 -17.91 2.58 -0.80
CA LEU A 109 -16.55 2.70 -0.27
C LEU A 109 -16.23 4.11 0.24
N ASP A 110 -16.77 5.16 -0.38
CA ASP A 110 -16.62 6.54 0.08
C ASP A 110 -17.31 6.72 1.44
N ASN A 111 -18.52 6.17 1.62
CA ASN A 111 -19.20 6.17 2.92
C ASN A 111 -18.41 5.38 3.99
N LEU A 112 -17.87 4.21 3.64
CA LEU A 112 -16.97 3.48 4.54
C LEU A 112 -15.76 4.35 4.91
N PHE A 113 -15.13 5.00 3.92
CA PHE A 113 -13.97 5.84 4.19
C PHE A 113 -14.29 6.97 5.16
N ASP A 114 -15.45 7.63 5.06
CA ASP A 114 -15.85 8.67 6.00
C ASP A 114 -15.95 8.19 7.45
N ASN A 115 -16.40 6.95 7.67
CA ASN A 115 -16.46 6.32 8.98
C ASN A 115 -15.06 5.98 9.56
N PHE A 116 -14.08 5.70 8.69
CA PHE A 116 -12.75 5.23 9.09
C PHE A 116 -11.61 6.25 8.87
N LYS A 117 -11.88 7.44 8.32
CA LYS A 117 -10.83 8.39 7.86
C LYS A 117 -9.82 8.77 8.94
N THR A 118 -10.25 8.86 10.20
CA THR A 118 -9.38 9.17 11.35
C THR A 118 -8.35 8.06 11.62
N TYR A 119 -8.64 6.84 11.17
CA TYR A 119 -7.77 5.66 11.24
C TYR A 119 -6.98 5.41 9.94
N CYS A 120 -6.95 6.38 9.01
CA CYS A 120 -6.33 6.25 7.71
C CYS A 120 -5.25 7.32 7.48
N PHE A 121 -4.17 6.93 6.80
CA PHE A 121 -3.23 7.90 6.23
C PHE A 121 -3.67 8.41 4.85
N MET A 122 -4.59 7.73 4.19
CA MET A 122 -5.12 8.13 2.89
C MET A 122 -6.04 9.34 3.07
N ASP A 123 -6.04 10.27 2.11
CA ASP A 123 -6.96 11.42 2.10
C ASP A 123 -8.26 11.14 1.34
N LYS A 124 -8.24 10.11 0.48
CA LYS A 124 -9.38 9.57 -0.24
C LYS A 124 -9.11 8.12 -0.63
N PRO A 125 -10.14 7.32 -0.96
CA PRO A 125 -9.93 6.00 -1.53
C PRO A 125 -9.07 6.03 -2.79
N GLY A 126 -8.17 5.07 -2.89
CA GLY A 126 -7.34 4.82 -4.05
C GLY A 126 -8.12 4.13 -5.16
N LYS A 127 -7.68 4.33 -6.40
CA LYS A 127 -8.21 3.65 -7.59
C LYS A 127 -7.26 2.54 -8.00
N ARG A 128 -7.81 1.39 -8.38
CA ARG A 128 -7.08 0.31 -9.05
C ARG A 128 -7.59 0.22 -10.48
N PHE A 129 -6.69 0.32 -11.45
CA PHE A 129 -7.04 0.23 -12.86
C PHE A 129 -6.98 -1.22 -13.36
N LEU A 130 -7.77 -1.52 -14.38
CA LEU A 130 -7.66 -2.77 -15.10
C LEU A 130 -6.32 -2.80 -15.84
N LEU A 131 -5.59 -3.89 -15.64
CA LEU A 131 -4.36 -4.16 -16.36
C LEU A 131 -4.71 -4.78 -17.72
N ASP A 132 -3.94 -4.42 -18.75
CA ASP A 132 -4.04 -5.11 -20.03
C ASP A 132 -3.41 -6.51 -19.96
N LYS A 133 -3.51 -7.28 -21.07
CA LYS A 133 -2.91 -8.63 -21.19
C LYS A 133 -1.43 -8.66 -20.83
N TYR A 134 -0.72 -7.53 -20.95
CA TYR A 134 0.71 -7.38 -20.67
C TYR A 134 1.01 -6.79 -19.30
N ARG A 135 0.01 -6.70 -18.42
CA ARG A 135 0.11 -6.10 -17.07
C ARG A 135 0.57 -4.64 -17.06
N THR A 136 0.33 -3.92 -18.14
CA THR A 136 0.54 -2.48 -18.19
C THR A 136 -0.76 -1.76 -17.84
N GLU A 137 -0.67 -0.64 -17.10
CA GLU A 137 -1.80 0.25 -16.77
C GLU A 137 -2.23 1.05 -18.01
N LYS A 138 -2.45 0.39 -19.16
CA LYS A 138 -2.88 1.05 -20.40
C LYS A 138 -4.38 1.30 -20.47
N SER A 139 -5.18 0.62 -19.65
CA SER A 139 -6.62 0.85 -19.62
C SER A 139 -6.96 1.92 -18.59
N ASN A 140 -7.66 2.98 -19.02
CA ASN A 140 -8.25 3.98 -18.13
C ASN A 140 -9.48 3.46 -17.38
N LYS A 141 -9.78 2.15 -17.48
CA LYS A 141 -10.94 1.53 -16.85
C LYS A 141 -10.61 1.17 -15.41
N ILE A 142 -11.44 1.63 -14.48
CA ILE A 142 -11.29 1.33 -13.05
C ILE A 142 -11.78 -0.11 -12.81
N LYS A 143 -10.95 -0.89 -12.12
CA LYS A 143 -11.29 -2.24 -11.63
C LYS A 143 -12.02 -2.15 -10.29
N SER A 144 -11.42 -1.42 -9.36
CA SER A 144 -11.88 -1.32 -7.97
C SER A 144 -11.41 -0.02 -7.32
N TYR A 145 -12.09 0.32 -6.24
CA TYR A 145 -11.68 1.35 -5.30
C TYR A 145 -11.22 0.68 -4.01
N TRP A 146 -10.27 1.28 -3.29
CA TRP A 146 -9.80 0.71 -2.04
C TRP A 146 -9.28 1.77 -1.07
N PHE A 147 -9.34 1.48 0.22
CA PHE A 147 -8.54 2.19 1.22
C PHE A 147 -8.06 1.20 2.29
N LYS A 148 -7.11 1.64 3.10
CA LYS A 148 -6.65 0.87 4.25
C LYS A 148 -6.47 1.76 5.47
N THR A 149 -6.76 1.19 6.63
CA THR A 149 -6.42 1.79 7.90
C THR A 149 -4.92 1.63 8.17
N PHE A 150 -4.36 2.42 9.09
CA PHE A 150 -3.07 2.10 9.68
C PHE A 150 -3.24 1.01 10.75
N SER A 151 -2.14 0.37 11.14
CA SER A 151 -2.17 -0.63 12.20
C SER A 151 -2.55 -0.02 13.55
N HIS A 152 -3.54 -0.62 14.24
CA HIS A 152 -4.07 -0.12 15.51
C HIS A 152 -4.57 -1.26 16.41
N LYS A 153 -4.55 -1.06 17.74
CA LYS A 153 -4.98 -2.05 18.74
C LYS A 153 -6.42 -2.56 18.55
N SER A 154 -7.33 -1.70 18.10
CA SER A 154 -8.73 -2.09 17.86
C SER A 154 -8.86 -3.12 16.73
N PHE A 155 -8.09 -2.97 15.66
CA PHE A 155 -8.09 -3.96 14.58
C PHE A 155 -7.40 -5.26 15.02
N THR A 156 -6.45 -5.20 15.96
CA THR A 156 -5.88 -6.42 16.55
C THR A 156 -6.93 -7.23 17.30
N GLN A 157 -7.81 -6.59 18.06
CA GLN A 157 -8.91 -7.27 18.75
C GLN A 157 -9.82 -7.99 17.73
N LEU A 158 -10.21 -7.29 16.66
CA LEU A 158 -10.97 -7.88 15.54
C LEU A 158 -10.23 -9.05 14.89
N TYR A 159 -8.93 -8.90 14.61
CA TYR A 159 -8.12 -9.97 14.03
C TYR A 159 -8.13 -11.23 14.90
N LEU A 160 -8.04 -11.08 16.22
CA LEU A 160 -8.03 -12.21 17.15
C LEU A 160 -9.38 -12.94 17.21
N ILE A 161 -10.49 -12.29 16.88
CA ILE A 161 -11.81 -12.96 16.77
C ILE A 161 -11.78 -13.97 15.61
N PHE A 162 -11.30 -13.57 14.44
CA PHE A 162 -11.32 -14.42 13.23
C PHE A 162 -10.13 -15.39 13.11
N TYR A 163 -8.98 -15.05 13.69
CA TYR A 163 -7.72 -15.77 13.43
C TYR A 163 -7.06 -16.34 14.69
N LYS A 164 -7.80 -16.51 15.79
CA LYS A 164 -7.33 -17.07 17.07
C LYS A 164 -6.55 -18.39 16.92
N ASN A 165 -6.85 -19.19 15.89
CA ASN A 165 -6.27 -20.52 15.66
C ASN A 165 -5.03 -20.56 14.74
N LYS A 166 -4.49 -19.43 14.26
CA LYS A 166 -3.30 -19.45 13.38
C LYS A 166 -1.98 -19.82 14.08
N ILE A 167 -1.98 -20.04 15.39
CA ILE A 167 -0.80 -20.53 16.13
C ILE A 167 -0.37 -21.94 15.64
N ASN A 168 -1.25 -22.74 15.01
CA ASN A 168 -0.94 -24.14 14.65
C ASN A 168 -0.84 -24.46 13.14
N LEU A 169 -0.85 -23.49 12.22
CA LEU A 169 -0.69 -23.81 10.78
C LEU A 169 0.76 -24.16 10.37
N GLY A 170 1.75 -23.85 11.22
CA GLY A 170 3.14 -24.33 11.05
C GLY A 170 3.32 -25.82 11.36
N VAL A 171 2.38 -26.43 12.10
CA VAL A 171 2.47 -27.84 12.52
C VAL A 171 1.93 -28.78 11.43
N TYR A 172 0.89 -28.36 10.69
CA TYR A 172 0.30 -29.20 9.63
C TYR A 172 1.18 -29.35 8.38
N LYS A 173 2.11 -28.42 8.12
CA LYS A 173 3.09 -28.57 7.02
C LYS A 173 4.13 -29.65 7.29
N LYS A 174 4.45 -29.95 8.56
CA LYS A 174 5.40 -31.00 8.92
C LYS A 174 4.80 -32.40 8.90
N LYS A 175 3.48 -32.52 9.13
CA LYS A 175 2.80 -33.82 9.22
C LYS A 175 2.44 -34.44 7.87
N LEU A 176 2.42 -33.67 6.78
CA LEU A 176 2.15 -34.15 5.42
C LEU A 176 3.40 -34.64 4.67
N LEU A 177 4.60 -34.35 5.18
CA LEU A 177 5.88 -34.82 4.61
C LEU A 177 6.32 -36.21 5.13
N HIS A 178 5.54 -36.83 6.02
CA HIS A 178 5.80 -38.19 6.54
C HIS A 178 4.77 -39.22 6.07
N LEU A 179 3.93 -38.88 5.09
CA LEU A 179 2.87 -39.76 4.56
C LEU A 179 2.93 -39.88 3.02
N VAL A 180 4.10 -39.61 2.41
CA VAL A 180 4.41 -39.94 1.01
C VAL A 180 5.65 -40.81 0.99
#